data_AF-A0AAE4U1T8-F1
#
_entry.id   AF-A0AAE4U1T8-F1
#
_cell.length_a   1.000
_cell.length_b   1.000
_cell.length_c   1.000
_cell.angle_alpha   90.00
_cell.angle_beta   90.00
_cell.angle_gamma   90.00
#
_symmetry.space_group_name_H-M   'P 1'
#
loop_
_entity.id
_entity.type
_entity.pdbx_description
1 polymer ?
#
loop_
_entity_poly.entity_id
_entity_poly.type
_entity_poly.pdbx_seq_one_letter_code
_entity_poly.pdbx_strand_id
1 'polypeptide(L)'
;MILSAKFLHNAASENRNNSILVRLNSPTGASNPDRRPIVLGLAIDRSWSMKGEKLEAVIQAASSLVNWLTRRDFLSVTAYAEDIHVIQPIIQLVEKSSIINRIHTIVPGTSTNLSGGWLNALRGLELFSDSTVYKRAILLTDGNPTQGITDPLDLIQIASDHYKKGISTTVIGFGDDFNEILLKDIADAGGGNFYYIESPEGTGDIFFREFGDIGSLYAQSIETKIEFAKDVEFVELMSDLPFYTEMDPKEPSRIRSVILQCGDMRADDIRNIVLRVKTHPERLIHNSENESGISITSTFYNLSDKMKLETIVSKLEPDWKSVSSKEDADVIVESIVAKSGKTLKKASSLMKEGSLEEASKFLSALIQDVEDRIELAPEVMGSLKSRLETLESKIRENAKTAGKHLMAGASEILYRNADPVLEDVDYHDDIFVYQSVGDIDLYKCPELKGAIQDKMREGFRFMIINLGASSYIDSSAIGTLIQISGWLKRRGGELIVSDLRDSVKKVFSITRLESHIRVADTEDSGRFILREVIQERSA
;
A
#
# COMPACT_ATOMS: atom_id res chain seq x y z
N MET A 1 -12.35 -12.55 -6.67
CA MET A 1 -11.43 -12.65 -5.52
C MET A 1 -11.49 -14.06 -4.94
N ILE A 2 -10.38 -14.61 -4.47
CA ILE A 2 -10.32 -15.92 -3.79
C ILE A 2 -10.11 -15.68 -2.30
N LEU A 3 -10.94 -16.31 -1.48
CA LEU A 3 -10.82 -16.32 -0.02
C LEU A 3 -10.39 -17.71 0.43
N SER A 4 -9.32 -17.80 1.21
CA SER A 4 -8.87 -19.05 1.84
C SER A 4 -8.54 -18.84 3.31
N ALA A 5 -8.53 -19.93 4.07
CA ALA A 5 -8.18 -19.91 5.48
C ALA A 5 -7.32 -21.12 5.84
N LYS A 6 -6.32 -20.90 6.70
CA LYS A 6 -5.42 -21.91 7.25
C LYS A 6 -5.37 -21.80 8.76
N PHE A 7 -5.02 -22.89 9.41
CA PHE A 7 -5.03 -23.03 10.86
C PHE A 7 -3.69 -23.58 11.36
N LEU A 8 -3.20 -23.03 12.46
CA LEU A 8 -2.04 -23.53 13.17
C LEU A 8 -2.46 -24.09 14.53
N HIS A 9 -2.28 -25.40 14.71
CA HIS A 9 -2.47 -26.04 16.01
C HIS A 9 -1.22 -25.87 16.88
N ASN A 10 -1.32 -25.15 18.01
CA ASN A 10 -0.20 -25.01 18.93
C ASN A 10 -0.23 -26.13 19.99
N ALA A 11 0.35 -27.29 19.65
CA ALA A 11 0.41 -28.45 20.56
C ALA A 11 1.23 -28.20 21.83
N ALA A 12 2.10 -27.18 21.85
CA ALA A 12 2.89 -26.82 23.02
C ALA A 12 2.15 -25.90 24.01
N SER A 13 0.97 -25.39 23.66
CA SER A 13 0.20 -24.53 24.59
C SER A 13 -0.77 -25.35 25.43
N GLU A 14 -0.54 -25.41 26.75
CA GLU A 14 -1.51 -25.93 27.73
C GLU A 14 -2.89 -25.23 27.61
N ASN A 15 -2.91 -24.03 27.02
CA ASN A 15 -4.10 -23.18 26.87
C ASN A 15 -4.83 -23.30 25.52
N ARG A 16 -4.39 -24.15 24.57
CA ARG A 16 -5.00 -24.31 23.23
C ARG A 16 -5.18 -22.98 22.48
N ASN A 17 -4.17 -22.11 22.53
CA ASN A 17 -4.15 -20.87 21.77
C ASN A 17 -3.61 -21.14 20.37
N ASN A 18 -4.45 -20.94 19.37
CA ASN A 18 -4.18 -21.23 17.97
C ASN A 18 -4.19 -19.96 17.12
N SER A 19 -3.45 -19.96 16.02
CA SER A 19 -3.49 -18.88 15.03
C SER A 19 -4.29 -19.32 13.81
N ILE A 20 -5.08 -18.42 13.27
CA ILE A 20 -5.77 -18.59 11.99
C ILE A 20 -5.23 -17.54 11.04
N LEU A 21 -4.89 -17.98 9.83
CA LEU A 21 -4.59 -17.12 8.69
C LEU A 21 -5.80 -17.12 7.76
N VAL A 22 -6.36 -15.94 7.51
CA VAL A 22 -7.35 -15.70 6.47
C VAL A 22 -6.65 -14.93 5.35
N ARG A 23 -6.74 -15.41 4.11
CA ARG A 23 -6.06 -14.84 2.95
C ARG A 23 -7.07 -14.46 1.87
N LEU A 24 -6.99 -13.21 1.44
CA LEU A 24 -7.72 -12.65 0.31
C LEU A 24 -6.75 -12.46 -0.86
N ASN A 25 -7.02 -13.13 -1.99
CA ASN A 25 -6.25 -13.00 -3.21
C ASN A 25 -7.10 -12.37 -4.30
N SER A 26 -6.65 -11.24 -4.84
CA SER A 26 -7.25 -10.65 -6.03
C SER A 26 -6.82 -11.45 -7.28
N PRO A 27 -7.63 -11.46 -8.35
CA PRO A 27 -7.26 -12.11 -9.59
C PRO A 27 -6.08 -11.40 -10.28
N THR A 28 -5.26 -12.18 -10.97
CA THR A 28 -4.15 -11.68 -11.78
C THR A 28 -4.61 -11.00 -13.04
N GLY A 29 -3.98 -9.87 -13.37
CA GLY A 29 -4.20 -9.23 -14.66
C GLY A 29 -5.64 -8.75 -14.87
N ALA A 30 -6.33 -8.33 -13.81
CA ALA A 30 -7.61 -7.64 -13.95
C ALA A 30 -7.43 -6.23 -14.55
N SER A 31 -6.83 -6.12 -15.74
CA SER A 31 -6.95 -4.93 -16.56
C SER A 31 -8.38 -4.93 -17.09
N ASN A 32 -9.21 -3.99 -16.60
CA ASN A 32 -10.43 -3.65 -17.32
C ASN A 32 -10.00 -2.82 -18.54
N PRO A 33 -10.18 -3.30 -19.78
CA PRO A 33 -9.99 -2.51 -21.01
C PRO A 33 -10.78 -1.20 -20.96
N ASP A 34 -11.88 -1.26 -20.22
CA ASP A 34 -12.82 -0.19 -19.95
C ASP A 34 -12.57 0.35 -18.53
N ARG A 35 -11.29 0.62 -18.18
CA ARG A 35 -10.95 1.25 -16.91
C ARG A 35 -11.79 2.51 -16.77
N ARG A 36 -12.61 2.51 -15.73
CA ARG A 36 -13.53 3.59 -15.45
C ARG A 36 -12.75 4.86 -15.12
N PRO A 37 -13.33 6.04 -15.43
CA PRO A 37 -12.80 7.30 -14.95
C PRO A 37 -12.45 7.23 -13.47
N ILE A 38 -11.24 7.65 -13.10
CA ILE A 38 -10.96 8.01 -11.72
C ILE A 38 -11.58 9.37 -11.46
N VAL A 39 -12.19 9.52 -10.29
CA VAL A 39 -12.59 10.81 -9.75
C VAL A 39 -11.69 11.11 -8.55
N LEU A 40 -10.80 12.08 -8.71
CA LEU A 40 -9.74 12.37 -7.74
C LEU A 40 -9.88 13.76 -7.13
N GLY A 41 -9.71 13.85 -5.82
CA GLY A 41 -9.67 15.11 -5.09
C GLY A 41 -8.32 15.31 -4.43
N LEU A 42 -7.58 16.33 -4.84
CA LEU A 42 -6.26 16.65 -4.32
C LEU A 42 -6.35 17.82 -3.32
N ALA A 43 -6.01 17.58 -2.05
CA ALA A 43 -5.93 18.61 -1.01
C ALA A 43 -4.47 18.87 -0.65
N ILE A 44 -3.94 20.00 -1.09
CA ILE A 44 -2.53 20.40 -0.95
C ILE A 44 -2.36 21.38 0.21
N ASP A 45 -1.64 20.98 1.25
CA ASP A 45 -1.15 21.92 2.26
C ASP A 45 -0.16 22.89 1.62
N ARG A 46 -0.39 24.18 1.85
CA ARG A 46 0.51 25.27 1.47
C ARG A 46 0.83 26.15 2.68
N SER A 47 0.70 25.65 3.90
CA SER A 47 1.07 26.36 5.13
C SER A 47 2.56 26.75 5.12
N TRP A 48 2.96 27.61 6.07
CA TRP A 48 4.33 28.15 6.07
C TRP A 48 5.40 27.05 6.18
N SER A 49 5.12 25.95 6.88
CA SER A 49 6.04 24.80 7.03
C SER A 49 6.36 24.13 5.68
N MET A 50 5.43 24.18 4.72
CA MET A 50 5.62 23.63 3.38
C MET A 50 6.58 24.45 2.51
N LYS A 51 6.96 25.67 2.91
CA LYS A 51 7.76 26.59 2.08
C LYS A 51 9.08 25.97 1.60
N GLY A 52 9.49 26.32 0.38
CA GLY A 52 10.75 25.89 -0.21
C GLY A 52 10.61 24.54 -0.91
N GLU A 53 11.60 23.68 -0.74
CA GLU A 53 11.73 22.43 -1.49
C GLU A 53 10.55 21.47 -1.30
N LYS A 54 9.90 21.46 -0.12
CA LYS A 54 8.71 20.61 0.13
C LYS A 54 7.56 20.99 -0.80
N LEU A 55 7.15 22.26 -0.81
CA LEU A 55 6.08 22.74 -1.69
C LEU A 55 6.49 22.57 -3.15
N GLU A 56 7.74 22.87 -3.51
CA GLU A 56 8.21 22.63 -4.89
C GLU A 56 8.06 21.16 -5.30
N ALA A 57 8.46 20.21 -4.45
CA ALA A 57 8.30 18.79 -4.72
C ALA A 57 6.83 18.37 -4.83
N VAL A 58 5.96 18.88 -3.96
CA VAL A 58 4.51 18.63 -4.02
C VAL A 58 3.90 19.16 -5.31
N ILE A 59 4.29 20.35 -5.74
CA ILE A 59 3.84 20.96 -6.99
C ILE A 59 4.31 20.15 -8.20
N GLN A 60 5.55 19.67 -8.20
CA GLN A 60 6.04 18.78 -9.25
C GLN A 60 5.29 17.45 -9.26
N ALA A 61 5.07 16.83 -8.10
CA ALA A 61 4.37 15.56 -7.99
C ALA A 61 2.89 15.67 -8.37
N ALA A 62 2.20 16.75 -7.98
CA ALA A 62 0.86 17.08 -8.41
C ALA A 62 0.79 17.31 -9.94
N SER A 63 1.80 17.94 -10.53
CA SER A 63 1.89 18.10 -11.98
C SER A 63 2.08 16.76 -12.70
N SER A 64 2.91 15.88 -12.15
CA SER A 64 3.08 14.50 -12.63
C SER A 64 1.78 13.70 -12.53
N LEU A 65 1.00 13.87 -11.45
CA LEU A 65 -0.33 13.27 -11.32
C LEU A 65 -1.27 13.72 -12.44
N VAL A 66 -1.36 15.03 -12.71
CA VAL A 66 -2.20 15.57 -13.79
C VAL A 66 -1.79 14.99 -15.15
N ASN A 67 -0.47 14.81 -15.37
CA ASN A 67 0.04 14.18 -16.58
C ASN A 67 -0.32 12.69 -16.66
N TRP A 68 -0.24 11.98 -15.54
CA TRP A 68 -0.56 10.56 -15.42
C TRP A 68 -2.06 10.26 -15.60
N LEU A 69 -2.94 11.08 -15.05
CA LEU A 69 -4.39 10.92 -15.26
C LEU A 69 -4.75 11.04 -16.75
N THR A 70 -5.78 10.37 -17.22
CA THR A 70 -6.24 10.43 -18.60
C THR A 70 -7.26 11.56 -18.82
N ARG A 71 -7.59 11.88 -20.08
CA ARG A 71 -8.67 12.84 -20.39
C ARG A 71 -10.07 12.34 -20.02
N ARG A 72 -10.21 11.07 -19.62
CA ARG A 72 -11.46 10.49 -19.12
C ARG A 72 -11.63 10.73 -17.62
N ASP A 73 -10.56 11.04 -16.91
CA ASP A 73 -10.56 11.20 -15.46
C ASP A 73 -11.01 12.61 -15.03
N PHE A 74 -11.43 12.72 -13.78
CA PHE A 74 -11.91 13.93 -13.14
C PHE A 74 -10.99 14.31 -11.99
N LEU A 75 -10.67 15.59 -11.88
CA LEU A 75 -9.78 16.10 -10.84
C LEU A 75 -10.33 17.38 -10.23
N SER A 76 -10.34 17.45 -8.91
CA SER A 76 -10.36 18.71 -8.17
C SER A 76 -9.02 18.94 -7.48
N VAL A 77 -8.58 20.19 -7.43
CA VAL A 77 -7.38 20.59 -6.69
C VAL A 77 -7.73 21.74 -5.77
N THR A 78 -7.46 21.55 -4.49
CA THR A 78 -7.69 22.52 -3.43
C THR A 78 -6.39 22.73 -2.68
N ALA A 79 -5.93 23.97 -2.61
CA ALA A 79 -4.78 24.35 -1.83
C ALA A 79 -5.23 25.05 -0.54
N TYR A 80 -4.70 24.64 0.61
CA TYR A 80 -5.17 25.12 1.91
C TYR A 80 -4.03 25.62 2.80
N ALA A 81 -4.31 26.69 3.53
CA ALA A 81 -3.50 27.16 4.65
C ALA A 81 -4.44 27.78 5.69
N GLU A 82 -4.41 29.09 5.93
CA GLU A 82 -5.44 29.83 6.68
C GLU A 82 -6.79 29.87 5.92
N ASP A 83 -6.73 29.96 4.60
CA ASP A 83 -7.86 30.00 3.69
C ASP A 83 -7.82 28.83 2.69
N ILE A 84 -8.98 28.53 2.12
CA ILE A 84 -9.19 27.42 1.19
C ILE A 84 -9.30 27.97 -0.23
N HIS A 85 -8.32 27.65 -1.07
CA HIS A 85 -8.28 28.08 -2.47
C HIS A 85 -8.58 26.89 -3.38
N VAL A 86 -9.72 26.92 -4.07
CA VAL A 86 -10.06 25.96 -5.12
C VAL A 86 -9.30 26.33 -6.40
N ILE A 87 -8.18 25.64 -6.65
CA ILE A 87 -7.35 25.81 -7.85
C ILE A 87 -8.05 25.23 -9.08
N GLN A 88 -8.78 24.13 -8.87
CA GLN A 88 -9.53 23.43 -9.90
C GLN A 88 -10.78 22.80 -9.27
N PRO A 89 -12.02 23.21 -9.63
CA PRO A 89 -13.21 22.46 -9.25
C PRO A 89 -13.22 21.07 -9.92
N ILE A 90 -13.99 20.12 -9.39
CA ILE A 90 -14.09 18.76 -9.95
C ILE A 90 -14.63 18.80 -11.39
N ILE A 91 -13.73 18.65 -12.38
CA ILE A 91 -14.09 18.61 -13.80
C ILE A 91 -13.28 17.55 -14.53
N GLN A 92 -13.76 17.15 -15.70
CA GLN A 92 -13.05 16.26 -16.59
C GLN A 92 -11.74 16.90 -17.11
N LEU A 93 -10.66 16.12 -17.15
CA LEU A 93 -9.31 16.56 -17.52
C LEU A 93 -9.10 16.76 -19.03
N VAL A 94 -9.80 17.71 -19.64
CA VAL A 94 -9.63 18.04 -21.07
C VAL A 94 -8.33 18.85 -21.30
N GLU A 95 -8.10 19.88 -20.49
CA GLU A 95 -6.99 20.85 -20.64
C GLU A 95 -5.95 20.75 -19.51
N LYS A 96 -5.16 19.67 -19.53
CA LYS A 96 -4.16 19.37 -18.49
C LYS A 96 -3.13 20.50 -18.27
N SER A 97 -2.61 21.09 -19.35
CA SER A 97 -1.59 22.15 -19.26
C SER A 97 -2.11 23.39 -18.51
N SER A 98 -3.40 23.72 -18.67
CA SER A 98 -4.04 24.83 -17.95
C SER A 98 -4.09 24.57 -16.44
N ILE A 99 -4.36 23.32 -16.04
CA ILE A 99 -4.40 22.90 -14.63
C ILE A 99 -3.01 22.95 -14.02
N ILE A 100 -2.01 22.41 -14.71
CA ILE A 100 -0.61 22.43 -14.27
C ILE A 100 -0.15 23.88 -14.05
N ASN A 101 -0.45 24.78 -14.97
CA ASN A 101 -0.13 26.20 -14.81
C ASN A 101 -0.79 26.82 -13.57
N ARG A 102 -2.05 26.48 -13.27
CA ARG A 102 -2.74 26.93 -12.05
C ARG A 102 -2.12 26.34 -10.78
N ILE A 103 -1.74 25.06 -10.79
CA ILE A 103 -1.04 24.43 -9.66
C ILE A 103 0.27 25.17 -9.37
N HIS A 104 1.04 25.56 -10.40
CA HIS A 104 2.26 26.36 -10.23
C HIS A 104 2.04 27.78 -9.66
N THR A 105 0.80 28.26 -9.54
CA THR A 105 0.50 29.53 -8.86
C THR A 105 0.34 29.42 -7.35
N ILE A 106 0.35 28.20 -6.80
CA ILE A 106 0.23 27.97 -5.36
C ILE A 106 1.45 28.56 -4.65
N VAL A 107 1.19 29.41 -3.66
CA VAL A 107 2.21 30.08 -2.84
C VAL A 107 2.02 29.76 -1.35
N PRO A 108 3.09 29.77 -0.55
CA PRO A 108 2.98 29.53 0.89
C PRO A 108 2.03 30.54 1.57
N GLY A 109 1.17 30.02 2.45
CA GLY A 109 0.35 30.75 3.41
C GLY A 109 0.99 30.71 4.81
N THR A 110 0.15 30.83 5.83
CA THR A 110 0.57 30.96 7.23
C THR A 110 0.26 29.72 8.05
N SER A 111 -1.03 29.44 8.29
CA SER A 111 -1.50 28.35 9.18
C SER A 111 -2.00 27.11 8.42
N THR A 112 -2.53 26.12 9.12
CA THR A 112 -2.90 24.81 8.56
C THR A 112 -4.37 24.48 8.86
N ASN A 113 -5.28 24.88 7.97
CA ASN A 113 -6.71 24.50 7.98
C ASN A 113 -6.92 23.18 7.21
N LEU A 114 -6.35 22.10 7.75
CA LEU A 114 -6.37 20.76 7.14
C LEU A 114 -7.80 20.30 6.84
N SER A 115 -8.69 20.41 7.84
CA SER A 115 -10.09 19.99 7.69
C SER A 115 -10.81 20.75 6.58
N GLY A 116 -10.62 22.07 6.45
CA GLY A 116 -11.28 22.86 5.42
C GLY A 116 -10.85 22.48 4.01
N GLY A 117 -9.55 22.27 3.80
CA GLY A 117 -9.00 21.87 2.49
C GLY A 117 -9.45 20.48 2.09
N TRP A 118 -9.35 19.53 3.02
CA TRP A 118 -9.75 18.16 2.82
C TRP A 118 -11.27 18.00 2.61
N LEU A 119 -12.10 18.63 3.43
CA LEU A 119 -13.56 18.61 3.29
C LEU A 119 -14.02 19.22 1.96
N ASN A 120 -13.32 20.23 1.45
CA ASN A 120 -13.63 20.79 0.14
C ASN A 120 -13.40 19.76 -0.98
N ALA A 121 -12.28 19.03 -0.94
CA ALA A 121 -12.01 17.94 -1.87
C ALA A 121 -13.06 16.83 -1.75
N LEU A 122 -13.37 16.38 -0.53
CA LEU A 122 -14.38 15.35 -0.27
C LEU A 122 -15.78 15.74 -0.79
N ARG A 123 -16.21 16.99 -0.57
CA ARG A 123 -17.49 17.50 -1.10
C ARG A 123 -17.53 17.48 -2.62
N GLY A 124 -16.43 17.84 -3.28
CA GLY A 124 -16.33 17.73 -4.75
C GLY A 124 -16.56 16.30 -5.23
N LEU A 125 -15.99 15.32 -4.56
CA LEU A 125 -16.16 13.90 -4.87
C LEU A 125 -17.58 13.39 -4.57
N GLU A 126 -18.18 13.86 -3.48
CA GLU A 126 -19.56 13.49 -3.09
C GLU A 126 -20.59 13.98 -4.11
N LEU A 127 -20.40 15.18 -4.67
CA LEU A 127 -21.28 15.76 -5.69
C LEU A 127 -21.24 15.02 -7.04
N PHE A 128 -20.25 14.15 -7.27
CA PHE A 128 -20.19 13.34 -8.47
C PHE A 128 -21.29 12.26 -8.45
N SER A 129 -22.24 12.34 -9.38
CA SER A 129 -23.50 11.58 -9.33
C SER A 129 -23.36 10.11 -9.70
N ASP A 130 -22.34 9.73 -10.48
CA ASP A 130 -22.11 8.33 -10.82
C ASP A 130 -21.54 7.59 -9.61
N SER A 131 -22.31 6.66 -9.06
CA SER A 131 -21.90 5.80 -7.94
C SER A 131 -21.02 4.63 -8.38
N THR A 132 -20.81 4.50 -9.69
CA THR A 132 -20.15 3.34 -10.28
C THR A 132 -18.68 3.64 -10.65
N VAL A 133 -18.22 4.87 -10.40
CA VAL A 133 -16.82 5.26 -10.54
C VAL A 133 -16.09 5.21 -9.20
N TYR A 134 -14.78 5.05 -9.30
CA TYR A 134 -13.92 5.08 -8.14
C TYR A 134 -13.58 6.52 -7.72
N LYS A 135 -13.78 6.84 -6.44
CA LYS A 135 -13.56 8.16 -5.86
C LYS A 135 -12.47 8.10 -4.79
N ARG A 136 -11.41 8.90 -4.95
CA ARG A 136 -10.33 9.00 -3.96
C ARG A 136 -9.95 10.44 -3.68
N ALA A 137 -9.78 10.76 -2.40
CA ALA A 137 -9.11 11.96 -1.94
C ALA A 137 -7.64 11.66 -1.62
N ILE A 138 -6.74 12.56 -1.98
CA ILE A 138 -5.34 12.55 -1.55
C ILE A 138 -5.10 13.82 -0.73
N LEU A 139 -4.78 13.63 0.54
CA LEU A 139 -4.46 14.67 1.50
C LEU A 139 -2.95 14.78 1.66
N LEU A 140 -2.38 15.95 1.40
CA LEU A 140 -0.94 16.21 1.52
C LEU A 140 -0.71 17.25 2.58
N THR A 141 0.13 16.94 3.56
CA THR A 141 0.35 17.80 4.73
C THR A 141 1.73 17.60 5.33
N ASP A 142 2.37 18.67 5.83
CA ASP A 142 3.59 18.57 6.65
C ASP A 142 3.40 19.06 8.09
N GLY A 143 2.20 19.57 8.40
CA GLY A 143 1.87 20.17 9.69
C GLY A 143 0.71 19.51 10.40
N ASN A 144 0.51 19.93 11.65
CA ASN A 144 -0.66 19.58 12.46
C ASN A 144 -1.85 20.51 12.13
N PRO A 145 -3.10 20.02 12.20
CA PRO A 145 -4.27 20.90 12.12
C PRO A 145 -4.20 22.02 13.16
N THR A 146 -4.26 23.27 12.72
CA THR A 146 -4.24 24.46 13.60
C THR A 146 -5.51 25.31 13.48
N GLN A 147 -6.28 25.14 12.40
CA GLN A 147 -7.56 25.80 12.18
C GLN A 147 -8.63 24.81 11.69
N GLY A 148 -9.90 25.22 11.84
CA GLY A 148 -11.05 24.39 11.50
C GLY A 148 -11.29 23.30 12.55
N ILE A 149 -11.61 22.09 12.09
CA ILE A 149 -11.70 20.91 12.94
C ILE A 149 -10.29 20.39 13.19
N THR A 150 -9.89 20.40 14.47
CA THR A 150 -8.56 19.98 14.92
C THR A 150 -8.61 18.76 15.84
N ASP A 151 -9.79 18.36 16.29
CA ASP A 151 -9.95 17.19 17.14
C ASP A 151 -9.67 15.89 16.35
N PRO A 152 -8.76 15.03 16.81
CA PRO A 152 -8.44 13.76 16.15
C PRO A 152 -9.64 12.86 15.89
N LEU A 153 -10.56 12.72 16.85
CA LEU A 153 -11.70 11.80 16.74
C LEU A 153 -12.68 12.31 15.69
N ASP A 154 -12.91 13.62 15.64
CA ASP A 154 -13.76 14.22 14.61
C ASP A 154 -13.18 14.02 13.19
N LEU A 155 -11.86 14.17 13.04
CA LEU A 155 -11.18 13.95 11.75
C LEU A 155 -11.26 12.48 11.29
N ILE A 156 -11.07 11.53 12.21
CA ILE A 156 -11.21 10.10 11.96
C ILE A 156 -12.67 9.76 11.58
N GLN A 157 -13.64 10.36 12.27
CA GLN A 157 -15.05 10.18 11.98
C GLN A 157 -15.42 10.69 10.58
N ILE A 158 -14.88 11.86 10.18
CA ILE A 158 -15.04 12.39 8.82
C ILE A 158 -14.51 11.38 7.79
N ALA A 159 -13.33 10.80 8.02
CA ALA A 159 -12.75 9.80 7.11
C ALA A 159 -13.68 8.58 6.96
N SER A 160 -14.13 8.02 8.10
CA SER A 160 -15.01 6.86 8.15
C SER A 160 -16.33 7.09 7.43
N ASP A 161 -16.95 8.26 7.63
CA ASP A 161 -18.26 8.56 7.04
C ASP A 161 -18.19 8.80 5.53
N HIS A 162 -17.09 9.37 5.02
CA HIS A 162 -16.89 9.48 3.57
C HIS A 162 -16.50 8.15 2.93
N TYR A 163 -15.76 7.30 3.64
CA TYR A 163 -15.47 5.96 3.18
C TYR A 163 -16.73 5.10 3.02
N LYS A 164 -17.68 5.19 3.96
CA LYS A 164 -19.02 4.55 3.83
C LYS A 164 -19.80 5.04 2.61
N LYS A 165 -19.50 6.24 2.10
CA LYS A 165 -20.08 6.79 0.86
C LYS A 165 -19.29 6.42 -0.39
N GLY A 166 -18.29 5.53 -0.28
CA GLY A 166 -17.45 5.07 -1.38
C GLY A 166 -16.31 6.03 -1.75
N ILE A 167 -15.93 6.96 -0.87
CA ILE A 167 -14.83 7.91 -1.09
C ILE A 167 -13.66 7.54 -0.20
N SER A 168 -12.59 6.99 -0.76
CA SER A 168 -11.38 6.65 0.02
C SER A 168 -10.47 7.86 0.23
N THR A 169 -9.67 7.87 1.30
CA THR A 169 -8.69 8.94 1.58
C THR A 169 -7.29 8.37 1.79
N THR A 170 -6.38 8.72 0.89
CA THR A 170 -4.93 8.54 1.08
C THR A 170 -4.35 9.78 1.74
N VAL A 171 -3.42 9.59 2.68
CA VAL A 171 -2.72 10.67 3.39
C VAL A 171 -1.22 10.57 3.14
N ILE A 172 -0.61 11.66 2.69
CA ILE A 172 0.83 11.78 2.44
C ILE A 172 1.40 12.85 3.39
N GLY A 173 2.19 12.39 4.36
CA GLY A 173 2.89 13.25 5.32
C GLY A 173 4.29 13.63 4.85
N PHE A 174 4.66 14.90 4.97
CA PHE A 174 5.98 15.41 4.57
C PHE A 174 6.82 15.90 5.76
N GLY A 175 8.10 15.55 5.79
CA GLY A 175 9.07 16.02 6.78
C GLY A 175 8.72 15.69 8.23
N ASP A 176 9.25 16.48 9.16
CA ASP A 176 9.34 16.05 10.56
C ASP A 176 8.21 16.52 11.47
N ASP A 177 7.37 17.46 11.05
CA ASP A 177 6.61 18.30 11.97
C ASP A 177 5.08 18.06 11.93
N PHE A 178 4.68 16.79 11.70
CA PHE A 178 3.28 16.34 11.76
C PHE A 178 3.07 15.15 12.71
N ASN A 179 1.82 14.94 13.13
CA ASN A 179 1.39 13.81 13.95
C ASN A 179 1.06 12.57 13.08
N GLU A 180 2.02 11.66 12.94
CA GLU A 180 1.92 10.45 12.14
C GLU A 180 0.82 9.47 12.59
N ILE A 181 0.52 9.44 13.89
CA ILE A 181 -0.56 8.60 14.43
C ILE A 181 -1.90 9.09 13.89
N LEU A 182 -2.16 10.40 14.00
CA LEU A 182 -3.40 11.01 13.48
C LEU A 182 -3.53 10.80 11.97
N LEU A 183 -2.47 11.06 11.20
CA LEU A 183 -2.52 10.93 9.74
C LEU A 183 -2.75 9.49 9.30
N LYS A 184 -2.13 8.52 10.00
CA LYS A 184 -2.40 7.10 9.76
C LYS A 184 -3.83 6.74 10.11
N ASP A 185 -4.35 7.17 11.25
CA ASP A 185 -5.71 6.82 11.67
C ASP A 185 -6.76 7.43 10.72
N ILE A 186 -6.51 8.61 10.14
CA ILE A 186 -7.33 9.18 9.06
C ILE A 186 -7.27 8.30 7.81
N ALA A 187 -6.09 7.86 7.38
CA ALA A 187 -5.95 7.00 6.21
C ALA A 187 -6.64 5.63 6.41
N ASP A 188 -6.43 5.01 7.57
CA ASP A 188 -7.00 3.72 7.94
C ASP A 188 -8.54 3.81 8.00
N ALA A 189 -9.10 4.83 8.65
CA ALA A 189 -10.55 5.05 8.69
C ALA A 189 -11.13 5.47 7.34
N GLY A 190 -10.34 6.13 6.50
CA GLY A 190 -10.67 6.53 5.13
C GLY A 190 -10.49 5.42 4.10
N GLY A 191 -10.05 4.22 4.50
CA GLY A 191 -9.81 3.08 3.61
C GLY A 191 -8.71 3.29 2.56
N GLY A 192 -7.83 4.27 2.75
CA GLY A 192 -6.72 4.58 1.86
C GLY A 192 -5.35 4.26 2.46
N ASN A 193 -4.31 4.84 1.87
CA ASN A 193 -2.93 4.57 2.26
C ASN A 193 -2.35 5.72 3.11
N PHE A 194 -1.39 5.42 3.99
CA PHE A 194 -0.54 6.40 4.62
C PHE A 194 0.89 6.30 4.08
N TYR A 195 1.44 7.42 3.61
CA TYR A 195 2.84 7.50 3.18
C TYR A 195 3.58 8.61 3.93
N TYR A 196 4.86 8.39 4.15
CA TYR A 196 5.78 9.36 4.74
C TYR A 196 6.91 9.70 3.78
N ILE A 197 7.03 10.98 3.44
CA ILE A 197 8.12 11.53 2.64
C ILE A 197 9.06 12.30 3.59
N GLU A 198 10.24 11.73 3.84
CA GLU A 198 11.27 12.36 4.67
C GLU A 198 11.88 13.58 3.95
N SER A 199 12.22 13.43 2.67
CA SER A 199 12.87 14.47 1.87
C SER A 199 12.25 14.62 0.48
N PRO A 200 12.37 15.82 -0.15
CA PRO A 200 11.86 16.10 -1.48
C PRO A 200 12.20 15.05 -2.55
N GLU A 201 13.39 14.45 -2.48
CA GLU A 201 13.90 13.46 -3.44
C GLU A 201 13.02 12.19 -3.48
N GLY A 202 12.48 11.76 -2.33
CA GLY A 202 11.60 10.58 -2.24
C GLY A 202 10.15 10.83 -2.68
N THR A 203 9.79 12.09 -2.97
CA THR A 203 8.41 12.48 -3.32
C THR A 203 7.92 11.77 -4.58
N GLY A 204 8.76 11.69 -5.61
CA GLY A 204 8.40 11.06 -6.89
C GLY A 204 7.95 9.62 -6.68
N ASP A 205 8.80 8.79 -6.07
CA ASP A 205 8.56 7.37 -5.84
C ASP A 205 7.26 7.10 -5.09
N ILE A 206 6.97 7.88 -4.04
CA ILE A 206 5.78 7.69 -3.21
C ILE A 206 4.50 8.05 -3.99
N PHE A 207 4.51 9.15 -4.73
CA PHE A 207 3.37 9.51 -5.56
C PHE A 207 3.16 8.51 -6.69
N PHE A 208 4.22 8.07 -7.36
CA PHE A 208 4.11 7.06 -8.41
C PHE A 208 3.59 5.72 -7.88
N ARG A 209 3.97 5.35 -6.65
CA ARG A 209 3.40 4.19 -5.95
C ARG A 209 1.89 4.36 -5.79
N GLU A 210 1.44 5.48 -5.21
CA GLU A 210 0.02 5.77 -5.06
C GLU A 210 -0.72 5.83 -6.41
N PHE A 211 -0.11 6.35 -7.48
CA PHE A 211 -0.73 6.37 -8.81
C PHE A 211 -0.90 4.96 -9.36
N GLY A 212 0.13 4.13 -9.23
CA GLY A 212 0.07 2.71 -9.58
C GLY A 212 -1.05 2.01 -8.82
N ASP A 213 -1.15 2.30 -7.51
CA ASP A 213 -2.14 1.73 -6.61
C ASP A 213 -3.58 2.11 -6.99
N ILE A 214 -3.81 3.36 -7.36
CA ILE A 214 -5.11 3.81 -7.89
C ILE A 214 -5.38 3.14 -9.24
N GLY A 215 -4.36 2.98 -10.08
CA GLY A 215 -4.50 2.47 -11.43
C GLY A 215 -4.80 0.97 -11.53
N SER A 216 -4.43 0.18 -10.51
CA SER A 216 -4.64 -1.26 -10.46
C SER A 216 -5.76 -1.69 -9.52
N LEU A 217 -6.57 -0.77 -9.01
CA LEU A 217 -7.61 -1.10 -8.03
C LEU A 217 -8.65 -2.09 -8.56
N TYR A 218 -8.90 -3.16 -7.80
CA TYR A 218 -9.80 -4.25 -8.18
C TYR A 218 -11.05 -4.33 -7.29
N ALA A 219 -10.87 -4.18 -5.98
CA ALA A 219 -11.94 -4.28 -4.99
C ALA A 219 -11.95 -3.07 -4.07
N GLN A 220 -13.13 -2.52 -3.78
CA GLN A 220 -13.33 -1.43 -2.83
C GLN A 220 -14.18 -1.88 -1.65
N SER A 221 -13.94 -1.28 -0.48
CA SER A 221 -14.76 -1.49 0.71
C SER A 221 -14.89 -2.96 1.10
N ILE A 222 -13.75 -3.65 1.12
CA ILE A 222 -13.72 -5.04 1.56
C ILE A 222 -14.03 -5.08 3.06
N GLU A 223 -15.09 -5.77 3.41
CA GLU A 223 -15.44 -6.12 4.78
C GLU A 223 -15.35 -7.63 4.93
N THR A 224 -14.63 -8.10 5.96
CA THR A 224 -14.50 -9.53 6.25
C THR A 224 -15.10 -9.83 7.62
N LYS A 225 -16.20 -10.59 7.62
CA LYS A 225 -16.85 -11.11 8.82
C LYS A 225 -16.37 -12.53 9.11
N ILE A 226 -15.85 -12.76 10.31
CA ILE A 226 -15.43 -14.06 10.81
C ILE A 226 -16.41 -14.45 11.93
N GLU A 227 -17.22 -15.47 11.70
CA GLU A 227 -18.14 -16.04 12.68
C GLU A 227 -17.55 -17.31 13.31
N PHE A 228 -17.57 -17.36 14.64
CA PHE A 228 -17.06 -18.46 15.42
C PHE A 228 -18.21 -19.36 15.89
N ALA A 229 -18.05 -20.68 15.77
CA ALA A 229 -18.91 -21.63 16.46
C ALA A 229 -18.52 -21.77 17.95
N LYS A 230 -19.33 -22.48 18.76
CA LYS A 230 -19.24 -22.45 20.24
C LYS A 230 -17.94 -23.04 20.79
N ASP A 231 -17.34 -23.93 20.01
CA ASP A 231 -16.04 -24.56 20.18
C ASP A 231 -14.86 -23.61 19.93
N VAL A 232 -15.09 -22.39 19.43
CA VAL A 232 -14.05 -21.39 19.15
C VAL A 232 -14.35 -20.09 19.87
N GLU A 233 -13.33 -19.57 20.55
CA GLU A 233 -13.35 -18.28 21.24
C GLU A 233 -12.29 -17.37 20.64
N PHE A 234 -12.69 -16.16 20.23
CA PHE A 234 -11.77 -15.14 19.77
C PHE A 234 -10.90 -14.61 20.92
N VAL A 235 -9.58 -14.58 20.73
CA VAL A 235 -8.64 -14.03 21.71
C VAL A 235 -8.20 -12.63 21.29
N GLU A 236 -7.66 -12.50 20.09
CA GLU A 236 -7.24 -11.21 19.55
C GLU A 236 -7.07 -11.25 18.03
N LEU A 237 -7.15 -10.08 17.40
CA LEU A 237 -6.69 -9.89 16.03
C LEU A 237 -5.19 -9.59 16.08
N MET A 238 -4.35 -10.27 15.30
CA MET A 238 -2.92 -9.97 15.21
C MET A 238 -2.61 -8.94 14.13
N SER A 239 -3.36 -8.95 13.02
CA SER A 239 -3.23 -7.93 11.97
C SER A 239 -3.65 -6.55 12.47
N ASP A 240 -2.98 -5.50 12.02
CA ASP A 240 -3.35 -4.10 12.31
C ASP A 240 -4.44 -3.66 11.32
N LEU A 241 -5.68 -4.07 11.59
CA LEU A 241 -6.86 -3.67 10.84
C LEU A 241 -7.95 -3.17 11.80
N PRO A 242 -8.73 -2.14 11.42
CA PRO A 242 -9.90 -1.74 12.18
C PRO A 242 -10.93 -2.87 12.23
N PHE A 243 -11.51 -3.11 13.41
CA PHE A 243 -12.52 -4.14 13.60
C PHE A 243 -13.49 -3.82 14.72
N TYR A 244 -14.65 -4.48 14.68
CA TYR A 244 -15.60 -4.53 15.78
C TYR A 244 -16.09 -5.96 16.00
N THR A 245 -16.69 -6.20 17.16
CA THR A 245 -17.18 -7.52 17.55
C THR A 245 -18.68 -7.50 17.75
N GLU A 246 -19.34 -8.61 17.39
CA GLU A 246 -20.74 -8.86 17.77
C GLU A 246 -20.77 -9.94 18.85
N MET A 247 -21.46 -9.65 19.95
CA MET A 247 -21.67 -10.61 21.04
C MET A 247 -22.74 -11.64 20.67
N ASP A 248 -22.65 -12.85 21.22
CA ASP A 248 -23.69 -13.86 21.07
C ASP A 248 -24.97 -13.42 21.78
N PRO A 249 -26.12 -13.31 21.10
CA PRO A 249 -27.38 -12.94 21.74
C PRO A 249 -27.82 -13.89 22.87
N LYS A 250 -27.37 -15.15 22.82
CA LYS A 250 -27.69 -16.18 23.83
C LYS A 250 -26.64 -16.26 24.94
N GLU A 251 -25.41 -15.82 24.68
CA GLU A 251 -24.28 -15.82 25.61
C GLU A 251 -23.56 -14.46 25.56
N PRO A 252 -24.06 -13.42 26.26
CA PRO A 252 -23.56 -12.04 26.09
C PRO A 252 -22.09 -11.79 26.46
N SER A 253 -21.40 -12.76 27.05
CA SER A 253 -19.96 -12.71 27.33
C SER A 253 -19.10 -13.30 26.21
N ARG A 254 -19.72 -13.95 25.21
CA ARG A 254 -19.03 -14.61 24.10
C ARG A 254 -19.08 -13.75 22.85
N ILE A 255 -17.91 -13.54 22.24
CA ILE A 255 -17.84 -12.92 20.91
C ILE A 255 -18.27 -13.96 19.88
N ARG A 256 -19.37 -13.67 19.18
CA ARG A 256 -19.89 -14.53 18.10
C ARG A 256 -19.19 -14.25 16.79
N SER A 257 -18.91 -12.98 16.50
CA SER A 257 -18.29 -12.59 15.24
C SER A 257 -17.33 -11.41 15.40
N VAL A 258 -16.34 -11.37 14.52
CA VAL A 258 -15.40 -10.25 14.33
C VAL A 258 -15.60 -9.73 12.92
N ILE A 259 -15.84 -8.43 12.76
CA ILE A 259 -16.01 -7.77 11.47
C ILE A 259 -14.83 -6.84 11.24
N LEU A 260 -14.09 -7.11 10.18
CA LEU A 260 -12.85 -6.44 9.81
C LEU A 260 -13.11 -5.49 8.65
N GLN A 261 -12.64 -4.25 8.77
CA GLN A 261 -12.58 -3.31 7.65
C GLN A 261 -11.25 -3.51 6.92
N CYS A 262 -11.29 -4.23 5.81
CA CYS A 262 -10.09 -4.64 5.07
C CYS A 262 -9.64 -3.62 4.02
N GLY A 263 -10.35 -2.50 3.85
CA GLY A 263 -9.97 -1.44 2.92
C GLY A 263 -10.19 -1.83 1.45
N ASP A 264 -9.42 -1.19 0.59
CA ASP A 264 -9.38 -1.48 -0.84
C ASP A 264 -8.28 -2.51 -1.17
N MET A 265 -8.35 -3.14 -2.35
CA MET A 265 -7.35 -4.10 -2.82
C MET A 265 -7.14 -3.99 -4.33
N ARG A 266 -5.88 -4.03 -4.75
CA ARG A 266 -5.51 -3.98 -6.17
C ARG A 266 -5.64 -5.35 -6.80
N ALA A 267 -5.54 -5.40 -8.13
CA ALA A 267 -5.24 -6.63 -8.85
C ALA A 267 -3.84 -7.11 -8.46
N ASP A 268 -3.65 -8.43 -8.42
CA ASP A 268 -2.43 -9.10 -7.96
C ASP A 268 -2.03 -8.88 -6.49
N ASP A 269 -2.85 -8.18 -5.69
CA ASP A 269 -2.65 -8.05 -4.25
C ASP A 269 -3.09 -9.32 -3.49
N ILE A 270 -2.32 -9.61 -2.44
CA ILE A 270 -2.60 -10.60 -1.40
C ILE A 270 -2.75 -9.87 -0.07
N ARG A 271 -3.88 -10.09 0.61
CA ARG A 271 -4.10 -9.56 1.96
C ARG A 271 -4.21 -10.70 2.96
N ASN A 272 -3.30 -10.72 3.91
CA ASN A 272 -3.23 -11.72 4.98
C ASN A 272 -3.74 -11.13 6.30
N ILE A 273 -4.66 -11.85 6.91
CA ILE A 273 -5.32 -11.49 8.17
C ILE A 273 -5.04 -12.61 9.15
N VAL A 274 -4.40 -12.28 10.26
CA VAL A 274 -4.07 -13.25 11.31
C VAL A 274 -4.84 -12.90 12.57
N LEU A 275 -5.47 -13.91 13.18
CA LEU A 275 -6.13 -13.82 14.47
C LEU A 275 -5.74 -14.99 15.37
N ARG A 276 -5.76 -14.77 16.67
CA ARG A 276 -5.62 -15.82 17.70
C ARG A 276 -6.98 -16.22 18.22
N VAL A 277 -7.16 -17.53 18.36
CA VAL A 277 -8.37 -18.14 18.94
C VAL A 277 -8.00 -19.17 19.98
N LYS A 278 -8.92 -19.38 20.91
CA LYS A 278 -8.89 -20.47 21.87
C LYS A 278 -9.96 -21.49 21.53
N THR A 279 -9.65 -22.76 21.71
CA THR A 279 -10.49 -23.84 21.20
C THR A 279 -10.95 -24.77 22.31
N HIS A 280 -12.23 -25.16 22.22
CA HIS A 280 -12.99 -25.82 23.26
C HIS A 280 -13.70 -27.08 22.72
N PRO A 281 -12.94 -28.12 22.29
CA PRO A 281 -13.53 -29.38 21.81
C PRO A 281 -14.57 -30.00 22.75
N GLU A 282 -14.49 -29.76 24.06
CA GLU A 282 -15.48 -30.20 25.04
C GLU A 282 -16.88 -29.60 24.85
N ARG A 283 -16.99 -28.46 24.13
CA ARG A 283 -18.27 -27.81 23.80
C ARG A 283 -18.95 -28.40 22.56
N LEU A 284 -18.30 -29.33 21.86
CA LEU A 284 -18.90 -30.05 20.73
C LEU A 284 -19.86 -31.12 21.25
N ILE A 285 -21.16 -30.88 21.09
CA ILE A 285 -22.18 -31.88 21.41
C ILE A 285 -22.13 -32.96 20.32
N HIS A 286 -21.99 -34.23 20.74
CA HIS A 286 -21.74 -35.41 19.90
C HIS A 286 -22.78 -35.72 18.78
N ASN A 287 -23.79 -34.89 18.53
CA ASN A 287 -24.91 -35.19 17.61
C ASN A 287 -25.42 -34.01 16.76
N SER A 288 -24.67 -32.92 16.59
CA SER A 288 -25.05 -31.86 15.65
C SER A 288 -23.93 -31.58 14.66
N GLU A 289 -24.06 -32.10 13.44
CA GLU A 289 -23.12 -31.93 12.31
C GLU A 289 -22.92 -30.46 11.86
N ASN A 290 -23.53 -29.46 12.51
CA ASN A 290 -23.66 -28.09 11.99
C ASN A 290 -23.18 -26.93 12.90
N GLU A 291 -22.56 -27.17 14.06
CA GLU A 291 -22.10 -26.10 14.99
C GLU A 291 -20.60 -26.19 15.34
N SER A 292 -19.71 -26.54 14.40
CA SER A 292 -18.26 -26.57 14.62
C SER A 292 -17.52 -25.69 13.63
N GLY A 293 -16.42 -25.08 14.07
CA GLY A 293 -15.51 -24.36 13.20
C GLY A 293 -15.81 -22.87 13.01
N ILE A 294 -15.40 -22.34 11.86
CA ILE A 294 -15.30 -20.90 11.59
C ILE A 294 -15.83 -20.63 10.19
N SER A 295 -16.77 -19.70 10.08
CA SER A 295 -17.29 -19.22 8.81
C SER A 295 -16.74 -17.84 8.52
N ILE A 296 -16.14 -17.65 7.36
CA ILE A 296 -15.53 -16.39 6.94
C ILE A 296 -16.27 -15.90 5.70
N THR A 297 -16.80 -14.70 5.78
CA THR A 297 -17.53 -14.05 4.68
C THR A 297 -16.86 -12.73 4.37
N SER A 298 -16.44 -12.54 3.13
CA SER A 298 -15.89 -11.26 2.66
C SER A 298 -16.81 -10.65 1.61
N THR A 299 -17.17 -9.39 1.81
CA THR A 299 -18.05 -8.62 0.92
C THR A 299 -17.30 -7.40 0.40
N PHE A 300 -17.40 -7.11 -0.90
CA PHE A 300 -16.67 -6.00 -1.53
C PHE A 300 -17.35 -5.53 -2.82
N TYR A 301 -17.05 -4.30 -3.26
CA TYR A 301 -17.45 -3.83 -4.58
C TYR A 301 -16.38 -4.21 -5.61
N ASN A 302 -16.76 -4.97 -6.65
CA ASN A 302 -15.86 -5.36 -7.73
C ASN A 302 -15.80 -4.26 -8.80
N LEU A 303 -14.65 -3.59 -8.93
CA LEU A 303 -14.44 -2.52 -9.92
C LEU A 303 -14.38 -3.05 -11.35
N SER A 304 -13.98 -4.31 -11.54
CA SER A 304 -13.97 -4.94 -12.87
C SER A 304 -15.39 -5.28 -13.37
N ASP A 305 -16.36 -5.47 -12.46
CA ASP A 305 -17.77 -5.72 -12.79
C ASP A 305 -18.67 -4.58 -12.31
N LYS A 306 -18.39 -3.37 -12.80
CA LYS A 306 -19.27 -2.20 -12.64
C LYS A 306 -19.62 -1.81 -11.20
N MET A 307 -18.69 -1.97 -10.25
CA MET A 307 -18.94 -1.72 -8.82
C MET A 307 -20.07 -2.60 -8.26
N LYS A 308 -20.22 -3.81 -8.78
CA LYS A 308 -21.17 -4.78 -8.24
C LYS A 308 -20.70 -5.28 -6.88
N LEU A 309 -21.62 -5.34 -5.92
CA LEU A 309 -21.38 -5.96 -4.63
C LEU A 309 -21.25 -7.48 -4.80
N GLU A 310 -20.10 -8.03 -4.42
CA GLU A 310 -19.81 -9.46 -4.42
C GLU A 310 -19.58 -9.95 -2.99
N THR A 311 -19.97 -11.20 -2.74
CA THR A 311 -19.76 -11.88 -1.46
C THR A 311 -19.10 -13.23 -1.73
N ILE A 312 -18.01 -13.51 -1.03
CA ILE A 312 -17.28 -14.79 -1.06
C ILE A 312 -17.26 -15.38 0.35
N VAL A 313 -17.36 -16.71 0.43
CA VAL A 313 -17.45 -17.42 1.71
C VAL A 313 -16.40 -18.54 1.74
N SER A 314 -15.77 -18.71 2.89
CA SER A 314 -14.87 -19.83 3.20
C SER A 314 -15.26 -20.40 4.55
N LYS A 315 -15.16 -21.71 4.70
CA LYS A 315 -15.39 -22.41 5.97
C LYS A 315 -14.12 -23.13 6.38
N LEU A 316 -13.80 -23.04 7.66
CA LEU A 316 -12.71 -23.75 8.29
C LEU A 316 -13.31 -24.63 9.38
N GLU A 317 -13.17 -25.94 9.24
CA GLU A 317 -13.66 -26.94 10.20
C GLU A 317 -12.44 -27.65 10.81
N PRO A 318 -11.90 -27.15 11.94
CA PRO A 318 -10.69 -27.72 12.52
C PRO A 318 -10.99 -29.09 13.14
N ASP A 319 -10.17 -30.09 12.86
CA ASP A 319 -10.24 -31.37 13.57
C ASP A 319 -9.59 -31.23 14.95
N TRP A 320 -10.40 -30.87 15.93
CA TRP A 320 -10.00 -30.68 17.33
C TRP A 320 -9.45 -31.92 18.03
N LYS A 321 -9.65 -33.11 17.45
CA LYS A 321 -9.25 -34.39 18.03
C LYS A 321 -7.92 -34.89 17.46
N SER A 322 -7.48 -34.35 16.33
CA SER A 322 -6.18 -34.71 15.76
C SER A 322 -5.04 -34.09 16.58
N VAL A 323 -4.22 -34.95 17.19
CA VAL A 323 -2.99 -34.57 17.91
C VAL A 323 -1.82 -34.36 16.93
N SER A 324 -2.03 -34.58 15.62
CA SER A 324 -1.01 -34.31 14.62
C SER A 324 -0.87 -32.81 14.39
N SER A 325 -0.09 -32.18 15.26
CA SER A 325 0.44 -30.84 15.11
C SER A 325 1.32 -30.76 13.87
N LYS A 326 0.72 -30.52 12.71
CA LYS A 326 1.49 -29.88 11.64
C LYS A 326 1.45 -28.39 11.91
N GLU A 327 2.55 -27.89 12.44
CA GLU A 327 2.86 -26.49 12.34
C GLU A 327 2.76 -26.08 10.86
N ASP A 328 1.88 -25.14 10.54
CA ASP A 328 1.77 -24.57 9.20
C ASP A 328 2.73 -23.38 9.13
N ALA A 329 3.84 -23.57 8.41
CA ALA A 329 4.88 -22.55 8.24
C ALA A 329 4.31 -21.23 7.70
N ASP A 330 3.30 -21.28 6.81
CA ASP A 330 2.65 -20.09 6.26
C ASP A 330 1.94 -19.32 7.40
N VAL A 331 1.20 -20.01 8.26
CA VAL A 331 0.50 -19.37 9.40
C VAL A 331 1.50 -18.79 10.41
N ILE A 332 2.63 -19.45 10.65
CA ILE A 332 3.68 -18.95 11.54
C ILE A 332 4.30 -17.67 10.97
N VAL A 333 4.73 -17.71 9.70
CA VAL A 333 5.35 -16.57 9.01
C VAL A 333 4.39 -15.38 8.98
N GLU A 334 3.12 -15.59 8.61
CA GLU A 334 2.13 -14.50 8.62
C GLU A 334 1.84 -13.96 10.03
N SER A 335 1.87 -14.81 11.05
CA SER A 335 1.71 -14.37 12.44
C SER A 335 2.85 -13.44 12.87
N ILE A 336 4.08 -13.71 12.44
CA ILE A 336 5.24 -12.85 12.72
C ILE A 336 5.11 -11.53 11.96
N VAL A 337 4.76 -11.57 10.68
CA VAL A 337 4.55 -10.38 9.84
C VAL A 337 3.47 -9.47 10.44
N ALA A 338 2.34 -10.04 10.86
CA ALA A 338 1.27 -9.30 11.53
C ALA A 338 1.73 -8.69 12.87
N LYS A 339 2.46 -9.47 13.67
CA LYS A 339 3.07 -9.01 14.93
C LYS A 339 4.08 -7.88 14.69
N SER A 340 4.85 -7.92 13.60
CA SER A 340 5.80 -6.87 13.24
C SER A 340 5.10 -5.54 13.02
N GLY A 341 4.01 -5.50 12.24
CA GLY A 341 3.24 -4.27 12.03
C GLY A 341 2.76 -3.64 13.35
N LYS A 342 2.17 -4.44 14.25
CA LYS A 342 1.76 -3.97 15.58
C LYS A 342 2.91 -3.49 16.45
N THR A 343 4.04 -4.20 16.42
CA THR A 343 5.22 -3.85 17.20
C THR A 343 5.83 -2.54 16.70
N LEU A 344 5.90 -2.32 15.39
CA LEU A 344 6.35 -1.07 14.79
C LEU A 344 5.45 0.12 15.20
N LYS A 345 4.12 -0.04 15.17
CA LYS A 345 3.17 0.99 15.62
C LYS A 345 3.33 1.32 17.11
N LYS A 346 3.53 0.29 17.94
CA LYS A 346 3.81 0.46 19.37
C LYS A 346 5.15 1.16 19.61
N ALA A 347 6.21 0.76 18.90
CA ALA A 347 7.52 1.40 18.96
C ALA A 347 7.44 2.87 18.53
N SER A 348 6.71 3.18 17.46
CA SER A 348 6.43 4.56 17.03
C SER A 348 5.77 5.40 18.14
N SER A 349 4.80 4.82 18.85
CA SER A 349 4.14 5.49 19.99
C SER A 349 5.11 5.76 21.15
N LEU A 350 5.93 4.76 21.50
CA LEU A 350 6.98 4.91 22.53
C LEU A 350 8.03 5.95 22.14
N MET A 351 8.42 6.03 20.87
CA MET A 351 9.33 7.07 20.37
C MET A 351 8.75 8.47 20.58
N LYS A 352 7.45 8.65 20.33
CA LYS A 352 6.74 9.92 20.55
C LYS A 352 6.68 10.30 22.04
N GLU A 353 6.62 9.31 22.93
CA GLU A 353 6.66 9.49 24.39
C GLU A 353 8.08 9.72 24.94
N GLY A 354 9.13 9.59 24.10
CA GLY A 354 10.53 9.73 24.49
C GLY A 354 11.16 8.45 25.04
N SER A 355 10.45 7.32 25.00
CA SER A 355 10.87 6.01 25.53
C SER A 355 11.71 5.22 24.53
N LEU A 356 12.88 5.77 24.15
CA LEU A 356 13.76 5.21 23.11
C LEU A 356 14.26 3.79 23.44
N GLU A 357 14.69 3.57 24.68
CA GLU A 357 15.24 2.29 25.12
C GLU A 357 14.20 1.17 25.06
N GLU A 358 12.95 1.47 25.44
CA GLU A 358 11.85 0.52 25.34
C GLU A 358 11.51 0.22 23.88
N ALA A 359 11.41 1.24 23.03
CA ALA A 359 11.16 1.07 21.60
C ALA A 359 12.24 0.19 20.93
N SER A 360 13.52 0.47 21.20
CA SER A 360 14.62 -0.35 20.69
C SER A 360 14.53 -1.78 21.19
N LYS A 361 14.25 -2.00 22.49
CA LYS A 361 14.11 -3.34 23.06
C LYS A 361 13.00 -4.15 22.42
N PHE A 362 11.85 -3.54 22.13
CA PHE A 362 10.75 -4.20 21.41
C PHE A 362 11.17 -4.64 20.01
N LEU A 363 11.92 -3.82 19.28
CA LEU A 363 12.41 -4.17 17.95
C LEU A 363 13.51 -5.22 17.98
N SER A 364 14.50 -5.11 18.86
CA SER A 364 15.56 -6.13 18.95
C SER A 364 14.96 -7.50 19.27
N ALA A 365 13.96 -7.55 20.17
CA ALA A 365 13.24 -8.78 20.47
C ALA A 365 12.45 -9.32 19.27
N LEU A 366 11.86 -8.44 18.45
CA LEU A 366 11.18 -8.84 17.21
C LEU A 366 12.17 -9.36 16.17
N ILE A 367 13.30 -8.68 15.97
CA ILE A 367 14.36 -9.09 15.03
C ILE A 367 14.87 -10.48 15.40
N GLN A 368 15.10 -10.75 16.69
CA GLN A 368 15.47 -12.08 17.16
C GLN A 368 14.36 -13.12 16.87
N ASP A 369 13.10 -12.77 17.08
CA ASP A 369 11.94 -13.64 16.80
C ASP A 369 11.81 -13.98 15.30
N VAL A 370 12.19 -13.05 14.42
CA VAL A 370 12.31 -13.26 12.96
C VAL A 370 13.49 -14.17 12.65
N GLU A 371 14.66 -13.90 13.24
CA GLU A 371 15.89 -14.68 13.03
C GLU A 371 15.72 -16.15 13.40
N ASP A 372 15.15 -16.41 14.58
CA ASP A 372 14.92 -17.77 15.10
C ASP A 372 14.02 -18.61 14.17
N ARG A 373 13.31 -17.97 13.24
CA ARG A 373 12.34 -18.60 12.32
C ARG A 373 12.62 -18.32 10.85
N ILE A 374 13.80 -17.79 10.53
CA ILE A 374 14.15 -17.41 9.16
C ILE A 374 14.07 -18.59 8.19
N GLU A 375 14.45 -19.80 8.64
CA GLU A 375 14.42 -21.03 7.85
C GLU A 375 13.01 -21.44 7.38
N LEU A 376 11.94 -20.93 8.00
CA LEU A 376 10.56 -21.26 7.60
C LEU A 376 10.16 -20.60 6.27
N ALA A 377 10.71 -19.42 5.99
CA ALA A 377 10.51 -18.69 4.74
C ALA A 377 11.66 -17.68 4.56
N PRO A 378 12.86 -18.14 4.13
CA PRO A 378 14.06 -17.31 4.08
C PRO A 378 13.79 -15.97 3.40
N GLU A 379 13.19 -15.98 2.21
CA GLU A 379 12.93 -14.78 1.41
C GLU A 379 12.09 -13.72 2.11
N VAL A 380 10.97 -14.13 2.70
CA VAL A 380 10.03 -13.21 3.34
C VAL A 380 10.59 -12.72 4.67
N MET A 381 11.23 -13.63 5.42
CA MET A 381 11.73 -13.37 6.76
C MET A 381 13.05 -12.59 6.73
N GLY A 382 13.94 -12.86 5.79
CA GLY A 382 15.17 -12.12 5.54
C GLY A 382 14.89 -10.69 5.09
N SER A 383 13.96 -10.51 4.13
CA SER A 383 13.50 -9.17 3.74
C SER A 383 12.88 -8.41 4.90
N LEU A 384 12.05 -9.08 5.72
CA LEU A 384 11.46 -8.48 6.92
C LEU A 384 12.54 -8.10 7.95
N LYS A 385 13.49 -8.99 8.22
CA LYS A 385 14.62 -8.76 9.13
C LYS A 385 15.42 -7.53 8.71
N SER A 386 15.86 -7.47 7.46
CA SER A 386 16.64 -6.34 6.93
C SER A 386 15.91 -5.00 7.08
N ARG A 387 14.60 -4.98 6.81
CA ARG A 387 13.76 -3.79 7.04
C ARG A 387 13.70 -3.41 8.52
N LEU A 388 13.50 -4.37 9.41
CA LEU A 388 13.45 -4.13 10.85
C LEU A 388 14.79 -3.63 11.40
N GLU A 389 15.92 -4.18 10.95
CA GLU A 389 17.26 -3.73 11.32
C GLU A 389 17.53 -2.30 10.84
N THR A 390 17.10 -1.95 9.62
CA THR A 390 17.18 -0.58 9.10
C THR A 390 16.39 0.38 9.98
N LEU A 391 15.18 0.00 10.39
CA LEU A 391 14.34 0.80 11.29
C LEU A 391 14.94 0.92 12.70
N GLU A 392 15.55 -0.15 13.22
CA GLU A 392 16.27 -0.14 14.49
C GLU A 392 17.48 0.82 14.44
N SER A 393 18.26 0.80 13.36
CA SER A 393 19.38 1.74 13.16
C SER A 393 18.88 3.18 13.20
N LYS A 394 17.76 3.47 12.53
CA LYS A 394 17.15 4.81 12.54
C LYS A 394 16.75 5.29 13.93
N ILE A 395 16.26 4.41 14.81
CA ILE A 395 15.97 4.77 16.20
C ILE A 395 17.24 5.21 16.94
N ARG A 396 18.36 4.53 16.69
CA ARG A 396 19.64 4.81 17.34
C ARG A 396 20.31 6.07 16.79
N GLU A 397 20.16 6.33 15.49
CA GLU A 397 20.80 7.45 14.79
C GLU A 397 20.02 8.77 14.88
N ASN A 398 18.68 8.72 14.73
CA ASN A 398 17.84 9.92 14.66
C ASN A 398 16.46 9.70 15.32
N ALA A 399 16.39 9.99 16.62
CA ALA A 399 15.15 9.86 17.38
C ALA A 399 13.98 10.71 16.84
N LYS A 400 14.24 11.82 16.13
CA LYS A 400 13.20 12.76 15.69
C LYS A 400 12.33 12.20 14.55
N THR A 401 12.93 11.48 13.59
CA THR A 401 12.22 10.94 12.42
C THR A 401 11.92 9.44 12.54
N ALA A 402 12.59 8.74 13.44
CA ALA A 402 12.41 7.30 13.65
C ALA A 402 10.95 6.90 13.90
N GLY A 403 10.19 7.64 14.71
CA GLY A 403 8.75 7.39 14.93
C GLY A 403 7.93 7.31 13.63
N LYS A 404 8.21 8.20 12.69
CA LYS A 404 7.53 8.27 11.38
C LYS A 404 7.93 7.12 10.46
N HIS A 405 9.21 6.76 10.44
CA HIS A 405 9.67 5.59 9.68
C HIS A 405 9.07 4.29 10.19
N LEU A 406 8.97 4.13 11.51
CA LEU A 406 8.30 2.97 12.11
C LEU A 406 6.83 2.91 11.69
N MET A 407 6.13 4.05 11.70
CA MET A 407 4.73 4.13 11.32
C MET A 407 4.50 3.83 9.82
N ALA A 408 5.35 4.39 8.95
CA ALA A 408 5.34 4.12 7.52
C ALA A 408 5.66 2.65 7.24
N GLY A 409 6.71 2.10 7.88
CA GLY A 409 7.09 0.70 7.78
C GLY A 409 5.98 -0.26 8.25
N ALA A 410 5.26 0.08 9.32
CA ALA A 410 4.10 -0.69 9.78
C ALA A 410 3.02 -0.79 8.70
N SER A 411 2.78 0.30 7.97
CA SER A 411 1.82 0.34 6.87
C SER A 411 2.33 -0.46 5.66
N GLU A 412 3.60 -0.34 5.31
CA GLU A 412 4.21 -1.07 4.17
C GLU A 412 4.27 -2.58 4.38
N ILE A 413 4.47 -3.07 5.61
CA ILE A 413 4.51 -4.51 5.92
C ILE A 413 3.18 -5.20 5.58
N LEU A 414 2.05 -4.48 5.72
CA LEU A 414 0.71 -5.02 5.44
C LEU A 414 0.42 -5.13 3.95
N TYR A 415 1.02 -4.26 3.14
CA TYR A 415 0.88 -4.24 1.69
C TYR A 415 2.07 -4.96 1.06
N ARG A 416 1.99 -6.30 1.00
CA ARG A 416 2.90 -7.14 0.22
C ARG A 416 2.70 -6.96 -1.28
N ASN A 417 2.67 -5.74 -1.80
CA ASN A 417 2.83 -5.50 -3.23
C ASN A 417 4.20 -6.09 -3.57
N ALA A 418 4.16 -7.31 -4.09
CA ALA A 418 5.29 -8.17 -4.25
C ALA A 418 6.32 -7.45 -5.10
N ASP A 419 7.32 -6.88 -4.44
CA ASP A 419 8.65 -7.13 -4.93
C ASP A 419 8.81 -8.65 -4.90
N PRO A 420 9.01 -9.30 -6.05
CA PRO A 420 9.45 -10.68 -6.03
C PRO A 420 10.88 -10.70 -5.49
N VAL A 421 11.10 -10.38 -4.22
CA VAL A 421 12.39 -10.70 -3.58
C VAL A 421 12.33 -12.19 -3.38
N LEU A 422 13.09 -12.90 -4.21
CA LEU A 422 13.30 -14.32 -4.08
C LEU A 422 14.69 -14.50 -3.46
N GLU A 423 14.77 -14.76 -2.15
CA GLU A 423 16.01 -15.21 -1.51
C GLU A 423 16.20 -16.72 -1.72
N ASP A 424 16.66 -17.06 -2.92
CA ASP A 424 17.48 -18.23 -3.27
C ASP A 424 17.88 -18.13 -4.75
N VAL A 425 18.01 -16.89 -5.23
CA VAL A 425 18.38 -16.60 -6.60
C VAL A 425 19.81 -16.10 -6.58
N ASP A 426 20.72 -16.91 -7.12
CA ASP A 426 22.09 -16.49 -7.41
C ASP A 426 22.03 -15.34 -8.42
N TYR A 427 22.14 -14.11 -7.92
CA TYR A 427 22.17 -12.94 -8.78
C TYR A 427 23.43 -12.96 -9.61
N HIS A 428 23.27 -12.64 -10.88
CA HIS A 428 24.38 -12.51 -11.81
C HIS A 428 24.29 -11.19 -12.55
N ASP A 429 25.41 -10.78 -13.12
CA ASP A 429 25.57 -9.47 -13.76
C ASP A 429 25.28 -9.50 -15.26
N ASP A 430 24.62 -10.56 -15.74
CA ASP A 430 24.18 -10.58 -17.12
C ASP A 430 23.07 -9.56 -17.35
N ILE A 431 23.05 -9.02 -18.56
CA ILE A 431 22.12 -7.99 -18.97
C ILE A 431 21.00 -8.64 -19.77
N PHE A 432 19.79 -8.62 -19.23
CA PHE A 432 18.59 -9.00 -19.98
C PHE A 432 18.09 -7.82 -20.80
N VAL A 433 17.64 -8.08 -22.04
CA VAL A 433 17.01 -7.07 -22.88
C VAL A 433 15.62 -7.51 -23.26
N TYR A 434 14.64 -6.67 -22.91
CA TYR A 434 13.26 -6.82 -23.33
C TYR A 434 13.01 -5.95 -24.56
N GLN A 435 12.63 -6.58 -25.67
CA GLN A 435 12.23 -5.89 -26.88
C GLN A 435 10.72 -5.63 -26.85
N SER A 436 10.31 -4.35 -26.82
CA SER A 436 8.89 -4.02 -26.96
C SER A 436 8.37 -4.45 -28.33
N VAL A 437 7.14 -4.95 -28.36
CA VAL A 437 6.39 -5.24 -29.60
C VAL A 437 5.28 -4.19 -29.72
N GLY A 438 5.55 -3.09 -30.44
CA GLY A 438 4.64 -1.96 -30.60
C GLY A 438 4.55 -1.07 -29.36
N ASP A 439 3.48 -0.26 -29.29
CA ASP A 439 3.27 0.68 -28.18
C ASP A 439 3.11 -0.04 -26.84
N ILE A 440 3.72 0.51 -25.79
CA ILE A 440 3.50 0.04 -24.41
C ILE A 440 2.37 0.87 -23.83
N ASP A 441 1.24 0.21 -23.63
CA ASP A 441 0.03 0.77 -23.05
C ASP A 441 -0.41 -0.10 -21.85
N LEU A 442 -1.51 0.29 -21.22
CA LEU A 442 -2.15 -0.48 -20.15
C LEU A 442 -2.30 -1.99 -20.45
N TYR A 443 -2.49 -2.39 -21.72
CA TYR A 443 -2.72 -3.78 -22.10
C TYR A 443 -1.44 -4.61 -22.15
N LYS A 444 -0.31 -4.00 -22.52
CA LYS A 444 1.00 -4.69 -22.56
C LYS A 444 1.79 -4.58 -21.28
N CYS A 445 1.38 -3.71 -20.35
CA CYS A 445 2.01 -3.59 -19.03
C CYS A 445 2.04 -4.91 -18.22
N PRO A 446 0.95 -5.71 -18.14
CA PRO A 446 0.98 -7.00 -17.45
C PRO A 446 1.96 -7.99 -18.10
N GLU A 447 2.03 -8.03 -19.43
CA GLU A 447 2.95 -8.90 -20.17
C GLU A 447 4.41 -8.50 -19.90
N LEU A 448 4.73 -7.21 -19.98
CA LEU A 448 6.03 -6.67 -19.62
C LEU A 448 6.39 -7.03 -18.18
N LYS A 449 5.47 -6.84 -17.23
CA LYS A 449 5.70 -7.19 -15.82
C LYS A 449 5.98 -8.67 -15.66
N GLY A 450 5.16 -9.55 -16.24
CA GLY A 450 5.36 -10.99 -16.18
C GLY A 450 6.72 -11.41 -16.73
N ALA A 451 7.08 -10.93 -17.92
CA ALA A 451 8.37 -11.23 -18.54
C ALA A 451 9.55 -10.78 -17.67
N ILE A 452 9.47 -9.58 -17.09
CA ILE A 452 10.50 -9.03 -16.21
C ILE A 452 10.57 -9.82 -14.91
N GLN A 453 9.43 -10.14 -14.29
CA GLN A 453 9.37 -10.93 -13.07
C GLN A 453 9.96 -12.33 -13.28
N ASP A 454 9.65 -12.99 -14.40
CA ASP A 454 10.21 -14.29 -14.74
C ASP A 454 11.74 -14.23 -14.88
N LYS A 455 12.29 -13.20 -15.55
CA LYS A 455 13.74 -13.00 -15.62
C LYS A 455 14.37 -12.62 -14.29
N MET A 456 13.66 -11.89 -13.45
CA MET A 456 14.06 -11.65 -12.09
C MET A 456 14.13 -12.94 -11.25
N ARG A 457 13.32 -13.97 -11.56
CA ARG A 457 13.45 -15.30 -10.93
C ARG A 457 14.68 -16.07 -11.39
N GLU A 458 15.16 -15.78 -12.61
CA GLU A 458 16.37 -16.39 -13.17
C GLU A 458 17.68 -15.77 -12.66
N GLY A 459 17.62 -14.63 -11.95
CA GLY A 459 18.80 -13.96 -11.38
C GLY A 459 19.22 -12.65 -12.03
N PHE A 460 18.49 -12.21 -13.05
CA PHE A 460 18.75 -10.93 -13.70
C PHE A 460 18.41 -9.74 -12.79
N ARG A 461 19.40 -8.86 -12.61
CA ARG A 461 19.25 -7.56 -11.92
C ARG A 461 19.55 -6.35 -12.81
N PHE A 462 20.21 -6.55 -13.96
CA PHE A 462 20.48 -5.50 -14.93
C PHE A 462 19.63 -5.71 -16.18
N MET A 463 18.80 -4.73 -16.52
CA MET A 463 17.84 -4.87 -17.61
C MET A 463 17.79 -3.64 -18.52
N ILE A 464 17.60 -3.89 -19.81
CA ILE A 464 17.29 -2.87 -20.82
C ILE A 464 15.90 -3.13 -21.37
N ILE A 465 15.05 -2.11 -21.40
CA ILE A 465 13.77 -2.15 -22.12
C ILE A 465 13.94 -1.32 -23.39
N ASN A 466 13.97 -1.99 -24.54
CA ASN A 466 14.08 -1.36 -25.84
C ASN A 466 12.69 -0.92 -26.33
N LEU A 467 12.49 0.39 -26.48
CA LEU A 467 11.23 1.01 -26.90
C LEU A 467 11.22 1.45 -28.37
N GLY A 468 12.15 0.96 -29.20
CA GLY A 468 12.25 1.35 -30.62
C GLY A 468 11.02 1.04 -31.47
N ALA A 469 10.25 0.01 -31.07
CA ALA A 469 8.98 -0.34 -31.69
C ALA A 469 7.79 0.46 -31.14
N SER A 470 7.97 1.19 -30.05
CA SER A 470 6.94 1.97 -29.37
C SER A 470 6.94 3.41 -29.91
N SER A 471 5.84 3.78 -30.55
CA SER A 471 5.54 5.13 -31.00
C SER A 471 4.80 5.95 -29.94
N TYR A 472 4.25 5.30 -28.93
CA TYR A 472 3.49 5.91 -27.86
C TYR A 472 3.62 5.11 -26.55
N ILE A 473 3.68 5.83 -25.43
CA ILE A 473 3.53 5.27 -24.10
C ILE A 473 2.44 6.04 -23.35
N ASP A 474 1.63 5.31 -22.58
CA ASP A 474 0.64 5.90 -21.69
C ASP A 474 1.16 6.00 -20.25
N SER A 475 0.32 6.50 -19.36
CA SER A 475 0.62 6.66 -17.94
C SER A 475 0.77 5.33 -17.19
N SER A 476 0.19 4.25 -17.71
CA SER A 476 0.29 2.90 -17.16
C SER A 476 1.66 2.29 -17.46
N ALA A 477 2.18 2.52 -18.68
CA ALA A 477 3.53 2.15 -19.08
C ALA A 477 4.58 2.85 -18.21
N ILE A 478 4.40 4.14 -17.97
CA ILE A 478 5.26 4.93 -17.08
C ILE A 478 5.29 4.34 -15.66
N GLY A 479 4.12 4.10 -15.06
CA GLY A 479 4.03 3.50 -13.72
C GLY A 479 4.68 2.11 -13.66
N THR A 480 4.52 1.32 -14.72
CA THR A 480 5.14 -0.01 -14.84
C THR A 480 6.67 0.07 -14.92
N LEU A 481 7.23 0.97 -15.72
CA LEU A 481 8.68 1.17 -15.84
C LEU A 481 9.29 1.63 -14.52
N ILE A 482 8.63 2.53 -13.80
CA ILE A 482 9.09 2.99 -12.48
C ILE A 482 9.05 1.84 -11.47
N GLN A 483 7.97 1.06 -11.47
CA GLN A 483 7.84 -0.09 -10.58
C GLN A 483 8.95 -1.12 -10.83
N ILE A 484 9.24 -1.43 -12.10
CA ILE A 484 10.34 -2.30 -12.51
C ILE A 484 11.69 -1.72 -12.07
N SER A 485 11.93 -0.43 -12.30
CA SER A 485 13.15 0.25 -11.83
C SER A 485 13.32 0.10 -10.32
N GLY A 486 12.25 0.29 -9.56
CA GLY A 486 12.25 0.08 -8.11
C GLY A 486 12.57 -1.35 -7.70
N TRP A 487 12.00 -2.35 -8.38
CA TRP A 487 12.33 -3.76 -8.14
C TRP A 487 13.81 -4.07 -8.38
N LEU A 488 14.37 -3.61 -9.51
CA LEU A 488 15.76 -3.88 -9.87
C LEU A 488 16.75 -3.14 -8.96
N LYS A 489 16.50 -1.87 -8.62
CA LYS A 489 17.36 -1.09 -7.71
C LYS A 489 17.51 -1.74 -6.34
N ARG A 490 16.42 -2.32 -5.80
CA ARG A 490 16.46 -3.03 -4.51
C ARG A 490 17.30 -4.31 -4.54
N ARG A 491 17.55 -4.87 -5.73
CA ARG A 491 18.44 -6.02 -5.96
C ARG A 491 19.88 -5.62 -6.31
N GLY A 492 20.26 -4.35 -6.09
CA GLY A 492 21.54 -3.81 -6.52
C GLY A 492 21.70 -3.73 -8.05
N GLY A 493 20.58 -3.82 -8.76
CA GLY A 493 20.48 -3.76 -10.20
C GLY A 493 20.22 -2.36 -10.75
N GLU A 494 19.93 -2.27 -12.04
CA GLU A 494 19.62 -1.02 -12.73
C GLU A 494 18.71 -1.29 -13.94
N LEU A 495 17.76 -0.38 -14.19
CA LEU A 495 16.95 -0.35 -15.41
C LEU A 495 17.44 0.74 -16.36
N ILE A 496 17.67 0.38 -17.62
CA ILE A 496 17.85 1.33 -18.72
C ILE A 496 16.70 1.20 -19.71
N VAL A 497 16.24 2.33 -20.25
CA VAL A 497 15.33 2.35 -21.39
C VAL A 497 16.09 2.84 -22.62
N SER A 498 15.99 2.12 -23.73
CA SER A 498 16.72 2.44 -24.97
C SER A 498 15.81 2.69 -26.17
N ASP A 499 16.37 3.30 -27.21
CA ASP A 499 15.75 3.44 -28.54
C ASP A 499 14.42 4.21 -28.50
N LEU A 500 14.34 5.24 -27.63
CA LEU A 500 13.15 6.07 -27.52
C LEU A 500 12.90 6.86 -28.82
N ARG A 501 11.71 6.72 -29.40
CA ARG A 501 11.24 7.63 -30.47
C ARG A 501 10.97 9.02 -29.91
N ASP A 502 11.02 10.05 -30.75
CA ASP A 502 10.84 11.46 -30.34
C ASP A 502 9.55 11.73 -29.56
N SER A 503 8.45 11.08 -29.93
CA SER A 503 7.16 11.16 -29.22
C SER A 503 7.27 10.65 -27.78
N VAL A 504 7.99 9.55 -27.57
CA VAL A 504 8.22 8.93 -26.26
C VAL A 504 9.27 9.70 -25.46
N LYS A 505 10.36 10.17 -26.09
CA LYS A 505 11.36 11.08 -25.46
C LYS A 505 10.68 12.33 -24.89
N LYS A 506 9.71 12.89 -25.61
CA LYS A 506 8.93 14.04 -25.16
C LYS A 506 8.06 13.71 -23.93
N VAL A 507 7.49 12.52 -23.86
CA VAL A 507 6.76 12.07 -22.66
C VAL A 507 7.71 11.93 -21.48
N PHE A 508 8.86 11.26 -21.66
CA PHE A 508 9.88 11.09 -20.61
C PHE A 508 10.37 12.42 -20.01
N SER A 509 10.61 13.41 -20.87
CA SER A 509 11.03 14.75 -20.44
C SER A 509 9.90 15.52 -19.75
N ILE A 510 8.67 15.48 -20.26
CA ILE A 510 7.50 16.14 -19.63
C ILE A 510 7.21 15.56 -18.25
N THR A 511 7.35 14.24 -18.09
CA THR A 511 7.11 13.55 -16.80
C THR A 511 8.36 13.46 -15.94
N ARG A 512 9.47 14.07 -16.36
CA ARG A 512 10.79 14.03 -15.69
C ARG A 512 11.26 12.62 -15.31
N LEU A 513 10.89 11.63 -16.11
CA LEU A 513 11.23 10.22 -15.87
C LEU A 513 12.74 9.96 -15.89
N GLU A 514 13.49 10.79 -16.60
CA GLU A 514 14.95 10.75 -16.71
C GLU A 514 15.66 10.89 -15.36
N SER A 515 14.97 11.45 -14.34
CA SER A 515 15.50 11.52 -12.97
C SER A 515 15.40 10.20 -12.21
N HIS A 516 14.56 9.26 -12.67
CA HIS A 516 14.29 7.99 -12.00
C HIS A 516 14.82 6.79 -12.79
N ILE A 517 14.82 6.88 -14.13
CA ILE A 517 15.21 5.81 -15.06
C ILE A 517 16.23 6.35 -16.05
N ARG A 518 17.37 5.67 -16.18
CA ARG A 518 18.40 6.03 -17.17
C ARG A 518 17.91 5.74 -18.58
N VAL A 519 18.17 6.68 -19.49
CA VAL A 519 17.84 6.57 -20.91
C VAL A 519 19.12 6.44 -21.73
N ALA A 520 19.13 5.52 -22.68
CA ALA A 520 20.22 5.32 -23.64
C ALA A 520 19.71 5.54 -25.07
N ASP A 521 20.56 6.06 -25.96
CA ASP A 521 20.15 6.33 -27.35
C ASP A 521 19.90 5.04 -28.13
N THR A 522 20.71 4.01 -27.89
CA THR A 522 20.58 2.67 -28.48
C THR A 522 20.75 1.58 -27.43
N GLU A 523 20.24 0.39 -27.70
CA GLU A 523 20.49 -0.80 -26.87
C GLU A 523 21.98 -1.02 -26.60
N ASP A 524 22.84 -0.88 -27.61
CA ASP A 524 24.29 -1.04 -27.48
C ASP A 524 24.91 -0.03 -26.48
N SER A 525 24.47 1.23 -26.54
CA SER A 525 24.89 2.25 -25.57
C SER A 525 24.39 1.93 -24.16
N GLY A 526 23.17 1.40 -24.03
CA GLY A 526 22.63 0.92 -22.76
C GLY A 526 23.44 -0.24 -22.17
N ARG A 527 23.86 -1.20 -23.02
CA ARG A 527 24.73 -2.31 -22.59
C ARG A 527 26.09 -1.81 -22.12
N PHE A 528 26.65 -0.80 -22.78
CA PHE A 528 27.90 -0.17 -22.35
C PHE A 528 27.76 0.46 -20.96
N ILE A 529 26.72 1.29 -20.75
CA ILE A 529 26.46 1.94 -19.46
C ILE A 529 26.29 0.91 -18.34
N LEU A 530 25.50 -0.15 -18.57
CA LEU A 530 25.32 -1.20 -17.56
C LEU A 530 26.62 -1.93 -17.23
N ARG A 531 27.49 -2.18 -18.22
CA ARG A 531 28.80 -2.78 -17.97
C ARG A 531 29.71 -1.89 -17.13
N GLU A 532 29.69 -0.57 -17.34
CA GLU A 532 30.41 0.36 -16.47
C GLU A 532 29.86 0.33 -15.05
N VAL A 533 28.54 0.37 -14.88
CA VAL A 533 27.90 0.27 -13.55
C VAL A 533 28.26 -1.04 -12.85
N ILE A 534 28.30 -2.16 -13.57
CA ILE A 534 28.70 -3.47 -13.03
C ILE A 534 30.17 -3.43 -12.59
N GLN A 535 31.06 -2.87 -13.42
CA GLN A 535 32.50 -2.75 -13.10
C GLN A 535 32.76 -1.84 -11.90
N GLU A 536 32.12 -0.68 -11.84
CA GLU A 536 32.22 0.26 -10.71
C GLU A 536 31.76 -0.35 -9.39
N ARG A 537 30.78 -1.27 -9.44
CA ARG A 537 30.25 -1.95 -8.25
C ARG A 537 31.01 -3.23 -7.89
N SER A 538 31.87 -3.73 -8.77
CA SER A 538 32.72 -4.89 -8.54
C SER A 538 34.13 -4.52 -8.06
N ALA A 539 34.49 -3.24 -8.12
CA ALA A 539 35.75 -2.65 -7.64
C ALA A 539 35.56 -2.07 -6.23
#